data_AF-A0A498E2A6-F1
#
_entry.id   AF-A0A498E2A6-F1
#
_cell.length_a   1.000
_cell.length_b   1.000
_cell.length_c   1.000
_cell.angle_alpha   90.00
_cell.angle_beta   90.00
_cell.angle_gamma   90.00
#
_symmetry.space_group_name_H-M   'P 1'
#
loop_
_entity.id
_entity.type
_entity.pdbx_description
1 polymer ?
#
loop_
_entity_poly.entity_id
_entity_poly.type
_entity_poly.pdbx_seq_one_letter_code
_entity_poly.pdbx_strand_id
1 'polypeptide(L)'
;MPSTVLPAGVSRWRVAVLAAVAAVFVGLATLIDGPVDPVLAAMGLLTLVYMAAGAVDTVREHPAFPLASAVYTTFLFAGGYVSGALSNLLWAVLAVLSAFGVVVEAYNYRHGTSYLRLDFE
;
A
#
# COMPACT_ATOMS: atom_id res chain seq x y z
N MET A 1 -13.45 2.50 16.47
CA MET A 1 -13.55 1.33 17.38
C MET A 1 -12.20 1.09 18.03
N PRO A 2 -12.10 0.92 19.35
CA PRO A 2 -10.81 0.68 20.01
C PRO A 2 -10.26 -0.66 19.51
N SER A 3 -9.11 -0.63 18.84
CA SER A 3 -8.40 -1.83 18.45
C SER A 3 -8.09 -2.66 19.70
N THR A 4 -8.29 -3.97 19.62
CA THR A 4 -7.78 -4.93 20.61
C THR A 4 -6.26 -4.95 20.50
N VAL A 5 -5.60 -3.97 21.12
CA VAL A 5 -4.16 -3.72 20.99
C VAL A 5 -3.36 -4.88 21.59
N LEU A 6 -2.28 -5.30 20.94
CA LEU A 6 -1.18 -6.02 21.60
C LEU A 6 -0.40 -5.06 22.52
N PRO A 7 0.47 -5.54 23.43
CA PRO A 7 1.19 -4.69 24.40
C PRO A 7 2.14 -3.61 23.82
N ALA A 8 2.08 -3.28 22.54
CA ALA A 8 3.02 -2.40 21.84
C ALA A 8 2.36 -1.42 20.83
N GLY A 9 1.05 -1.17 20.91
CA GLY A 9 0.40 -0.30 19.91
C GLY A 9 0.27 -0.97 18.53
N VAL A 10 0.16 -2.30 18.50
CA VAL A 10 0.02 -3.09 17.27
C VAL A 10 -1.39 -3.65 17.17
N SER A 11 -2.04 -3.42 16.04
CA SER A 11 -3.40 -3.89 15.76
C SER A 11 -3.43 -5.37 15.41
N ARG A 12 -4.02 -6.21 16.28
CA ARG A 12 -4.18 -7.66 16.05
C ARG A 12 -4.86 -7.98 14.73
N TRP A 13 -5.91 -7.23 14.41
CA TRP A 13 -6.67 -7.43 13.18
C TRP A 13 -5.80 -7.19 11.94
N ARG A 14 -5.05 -6.09 11.91
CA ARG A 14 -4.17 -5.78 10.78
C ARG A 14 -3.04 -6.79 10.62
N VAL A 15 -2.49 -7.29 11.73
CA VAL A 15 -1.53 -8.40 11.70
C VAL A 15 -2.15 -9.68 11.13
N ALA A 16 -3.38 -10.02 11.51
CA ALA A 16 -4.09 -11.17 10.96
C ALA A 16 -4.33 -11.03 9.44
N VAL A 17 -4.74 -9.85 8.98
CA VAL A 17 -4.93 -9.57 7.55
C VAL A 17 -3.59 -9.62 6.79
N LEU A 18 -2.52 -9.06 7.35
CA LEU A 18 -1.17 -9.19 6.79
C LEU A 18 -0.76 -10.66 6.65
N ALA A 19 -0.94 -11.47 7.70
CA ALA A 19 -0.60 -12.88 7.69
C ALA A 19 -1.40 -13.65 6.63
N ALA A 20 -2.70 -13.34 6.49
CA ALA A 20 -3.55 -13.92 5.45
C ALA A 20 -3.06 -13.55 4.04
N VAL A 21 -2.75 -12.28 3.78
CA VAL A 21 -2.23 -11.83 2.48
C VAL A 21 -0.87 -12.45 2.18
N ALA A 22 0.02 -12.54 3.16
CA ALA A 22 1.32 -13.21 3.02
C ALA A 22 1.15 -14.69 2.66
N ALA A 23 0.23 -15.39 3.33
CA ALA A 23 -0.09 -16.78 3.02
C ALA A 23 -0.64 -16.95 1.60
N VAL A 24 -1.46 -16.01 1.11
CA VAL A 24 -1.95 -16.00 -0.27
C VAL A 24 -0.80 -15.82 -1.26
N PHE A 25 0.12 -14.88 -1.03
CA PHE A 25 1.28 -14.69 -1.91
C PHE A 25 2.18 -15.93 -1.95
N VAL A 26 2.45 -16.55 -0.80
CA VAL A 26 3.22 -17.81 -0.75
C VAL A 26 2.47 -18.91 -1.50
N GLY A 27 1.17 -19.06 -1.25
CA GLY A 27 0.33 -20.05 -1.94
C GLY A 27 0.35 -19.87 -3.45
N LEU A 28 0.15 -18.64 -3.95
CA LEU A 28 0.24 -18.34 -5.39
C LEU A 28 1.62 -18.64 -5.95
N ALA A 29 2.69 -18.31 -5.23
CA ALA A 29 4.06 -18.62 -5.66
C ALA A 29 4.31 -20.12 -5.80
N THR A 30 3.68 -20.97 -4.97
CA THR A 30 3.79 -22.43 -5.13
C THR A 30 3.11 -23.00 -6.38
N LEU A 31 2.23 -22.22 -7.02
CA LEU A 31 1.53 -22.61 -8.25
C LEU A 31 2.29 -22.20 -9.52
N ILE A 32 3.43 -21.52 -9.38
CA ILE A 32 4.24 -21.04 -10.52
C ILE A 32 5.38 -22.02 -10.76
N ASP A 33 5.39 -22.66 -11.92
CA ASP A 33 6.44 -23.63 -12.32
C ASP A 33 7.76 -22.98 -12.77
N GLY A 34 7.82 -21.65 -12.82
CA GLY A 34 8.95 -20.86 -13.32
C GLY A 34 9.39 -19.72 -12.38
N PRO A 35 10.41 -18.95 -12.77
CA PRO A 35 10.84 -17.80 -11.97
C PRO A 35 9.72 -16.75 -11.90
N VAL A 36 9.48 -16.24 -10.69
CA VAL A 36 8.53 -15.13 -10.48
C VAL A 36 9.09 -13.87 -11.13
N ASP A 37 8.24 -13.15 -11.86
CA ASP A 37 8.61 -11.86 -12.43
C ASP A 37 9.12 -10.91 -11.33
N PRO A 38 10.31 -10.32 -11.47
CA PRO A 38 10.91 -9.47 -10.43
C PRO A 38 10.05 -8.26 -10.05
N VAL A 39 9.29 -7.70 -10.98
CA VAL A 39 8.41 -6.55 -10.74
C VAL A 39 7.21 -7.00 -9.90
N LEU A 40 6.61 -8.14 -10.23
CA LEU A 40 5.53 -8.72 -9.42
C LEU A 40 6.01 -9.09 -8.02
N ALA A 41 7.20 -9.66 -7.89
CA ALA A 41 7.80 -9.96 -6.59
C ALA A 41 8.03 -8.67 -5.76
N ALA A 42 8.55 -7.62 -6.39
CA ALA A 42 8.75 -6.32 -5.74
C ALA A 42 7.43 -5.68 -5.30
N MET A 43 6.37 -5.75 -6.11
CA MET A 43 5.04 -5.27 -5.75
C MET A 43 4.44 -6.05 -4.58
N GLY A 44 4.59 -7.37 -4.57
CA GLY A 44 4.17 -8.22 -3.45
C GLY A 44 4.89 -7.83 -2.16
N LEU A 45 6.22 -7.69 -2.21
CA LEU A 45 7.01 -7.24 -1.08
C LEU A 45 6.60 -5.85 -0.60
N LEU A 46 6.43 -4.89 -1.52
CA LEU A 46 6.00 -3.53 -1.21
C LEU A 46 4.64 -3.52 -0.49
N THR A 47 3.70 -4.36 -0.95
CA THR A 47 2.39 -4.56 -0.31
C THR A 47 2.54 -5.07 1.12
N LEU A 48 3.36 -6.09 1.34
CA LEU A 48 3.60 -6.65 2.67
C LEU A 48 4.25 -5.64 3.61
N VAL A 49 5.23 -4.88 3.13
CA VAL A 49 5.89 -3.82 3.91
C VAL A 49 4.89 -2.72 4.29
N TYR A 50 4.07 -2.25 3.34
CA TYR A 50 3.04 -1.25 3.61
C TYR A 50 2.02 -1.74 4.64
N MET A 51 1.56 -2.98 4.51
CA MET A 51 0.61 -3.58 5.46
C MET A 51 1.23 -3.80 6.85
N ALA A 52 2.49 -4.23 6.93
CA ALA A 52 3.22 -4.37 8.18
C ALA A 52 3.42 -3.02 8.88
N ALA A 53 3.82 -1.98 8.13
CA ALA A 53 3.93 -0.62 8.63
C ALA A 53 2.57 -0.12 9.17
N GLY A 54 1.49 -0.33 8.42
CA GLY A 54 0.14 0.07 8.83
C GLY A 54 -0.45 -0.70 10.02
N ALA A 55 0.17 -1.82 10.43
CA ALA A 55 -0.23 -2.57 11.62
C ALA A 55 0.23 -1.90 12.93
N VAL A 56 1.23 -1.03 12.87
CA VAL A 56 1.77 -0.27 13.99
C VAL A 56 1.03 1.07 14.10
N ASP A 57 0.35 1.31 15.22
CA ASP A 57 -0.50 2.48 15.43
C ASP A 57 0.32 3.79 15.30
N THR A 58 1.53 3.85 15.87
CA THR A 58 2.44 5.01 15.75
C THR A 58 2.77 5.37 14.30
N VAL A 59 2.95 4.37 13.44
CA VAL A 59 3.24 4.61 12.01
C VAL A 59 1.99 5.06 11.28
N ARG A 60 0.85 4.42 11.56
CA ARG A 60 -0.44 4.74 10.94
C ARG A 60 -0.95 6.13 11.31
N GLU A 61 -0.72 6.56 12.54
CA GLU A 61 -1.15 7.86 13.07
C GLU A 61 -0.16 8.97 12.71
N HIS A 62 0.98 8.64 12.11
CA HIS A 62 1.97 9.62 11.69
C HIS A 62 1.37 10.55 10.60
N PRO A 63 1.58 11.88 10.67
CA PRO A 63 1.05 12.83 9.68
C PRO A 63 1.47 12.56 8.23
N ALA A 64 2.61 11.89 8.04
CA ALA A 64 3.11 11.50 6.71
C ALA A 64 2.48 10.20 6.17
N PHE A 65 1.68 9.47 6.96
CA PHE A 65 1.12 8.18 6.56
C PHE A 65 0.22 8.28 5.30
N PRO A 66 -0.66 9.31 5.15
CA PRO A 66 -1.42 9.50 3.91
C PRO A 66 -0.54 9.71 2.68
N LEU A 67 0.53 10.51 2.81
CA LEU A 67 1.52 10.70 1.74
C LEU A 67 2.23 9.39 1.39
N ALA A 68 2.68 8.63 2.39
CA ALA A 68 3.29 7.33 2.17
C ALA A 68 2.32 6.36 1.47
N SER A 69 1.03 6.39 1.81
CA SER A 69 -0.02 5.62 1.15
C SER A 69 -0.22 6.01 -0.31
N ALA A 70 -0.21 7.30 -0.64
CA ALA A 70 -0.29 7.79 -2.01
C ALA A 70 0.94 7.35 -2.83
N VAL A 71 2.14 7.42 -2.24
CA VAL A 71 3.39 6.98 -2.87
C VAL A 71 3.38 5.47 -3.13
N TYR A 72 2.99 4.69 -2.12
CA TYR A 72 2.79 3.25 -2.22
C TYR A 72 1.85 2.89 -3.38
N THR A 73 0.68 3.51 -3.43
CA THR A 73 -0.33 3.24 -4.46
C THR A 73 0.19 3.56 -5.86
N THR A 74 0.93 4.66 -6.00
CA THR A 74 1.55 5.07 -7.26
C THR A 74 2.57 4.04 -7.75
N PHE A 75 3.43 3.53 -6.86
CA PHE A 75 4.38 2.48 -7.21
C PHE A 75 3.71 1.16 -7.57
N LEU A 76 2.61 0.82 -6.92
CA LEU A 76 1.85 -0.40 -7.21
C LEU A 76 1.25 -0.33 -8.62
N PHE A 77 0.69 0.82 -9.01
CA PHE A 77 0.16 1.02 -10.36
C PHE A 77 1.24 1.10 -11.43
N ALA A 78 2.36 1.78 -11.14
CA ALA A 78 3.50 1.82 -12.03
C ALA A 78 4.12 0.42 -12.24
N GLY A 79 4.24 -0.37 -11.17
CA GLY A 79 4.67 -1.77 -11.25
C GLY A 79 3.73 -2.62 -12.09
N GLY A 80 2.41 -2.44 -11.92
CA GLY A 80 1.40 -3.10 -12.74
C GLY A 80 1.59 -2.81 -14.24
N TYR A 81 1.81 -1.53 -14.59
CA TYR A 81 2.12 -1.13 -15.97
C TYR A 81 3.40 -1.78 -16.50
N VAL A 82 4.49 -1.73 -15.73
CA VAL A 82 5.80 -2.27 -16.15
C VAL A 82 5.79 -3.79 -16.29
N SER A 83 5.07 -4.49 -15.41
CA SER A 83 4.95 -5.95 -15.44
C SER A 83 4.16 -6.47 -16.65
N GLY A 84 3.37 -5.62 -17.31
CA GLY A 84 2.47 -6.04 -18.38
C GLY A 84 1.30 -6.93 -17.91
N ALA A 85 1.10 -7.07 -16.60
CA ALA A 85 0.01 -7.84 -16.04
C ALA A 85 -1.31 -7.06 -16.20
N LEU A 86 -2.24 -7.53 -17.05
CA LEU A 86 -3.53 -6.87 -17.41
C LEU A 86 -3.38 -5.70 -18.42
N SER A 87 -4.40 -4.83 -18.51
CA SER A 87 -4.44 -3.71 -19.47
C SER A 87 -3.42 -2.63 -19.09
N ASN A 88 -2.35 -2.51 -19.88
CA ASN A 88 -1.32 -1.49 -19.70
C ASN A 88 -1.89 -0.07 -19.69
N LEU A 89 -2.91 0.21 -20.51
CA LEU A 89 -3.54 1.53 -20.53
C LEU A 89 -4.20 1.86 -19.19
N LEU A 90 -4.91 0.89 -18.58
CA LEU A 90 -5.57 1.11 -17.29
C LEU A 90 -4.53 1.40 -16.20
N TRP A 91 -3.47 0.59 -16.09
CA TRP A 91 -2.43 0.80 -15.10
C TRP A 91 -1.70 2.13 -15.27
N ALA A 92 -1.41 2.52 -16.51
CA ALA A 92 -0.79 3.81 -16.80
C ALA A 92 -1.67 4.98 -16.33
N VAL A 93 -2.96 4.95 -16.66
CA VAL A 93 -3.91 5.98 -16.22
C VAL A 93 -3.99 6.04 -14.70
N LEU A 94 -4.10 4.89 -14.04
CA LEU A 94 -4.13 4.81 -12.58
C LEU A 94 -2.83 5.33 -11.94
N ALA A 95 -1.67 5.00 -12.50
CA ALA A 95 -0.38 5.49 -12.01
C ALA A 95 -0.28 7.01 -12.12
N VAL A 96 -0.73 7.59 -13.23
CA VAL A 96 -0.77 9.05 -13.42
C VAL A 96 -1.71 9.71 -12.42
N LEU A 97 -2.94 9.19 -12.27
CA LEU A 97 -3.91 9.73 -11.30
C LEU A 97 -3.38 9.62 -9.85
N SER A 98 -2.76 8.51 -9.50
CA SER A 98 -2.17 8.31 -8.19
C SER A 98 -0.97 9.24 -7.94
N ALA A 99 -0.16 9.51 -8.97
CA ALA A 99 0.94 10.47 -8.88
C ALA A 99 0.44 11.90 -8.59
N PHE A 100 -0.71 12.31 -9.14
CA PHE A 100 -1.35 13.56 -8.73
C PHE A 100 -1.75 13.54 -7.24
N GLY A 101 -2.26 12.40 -6.76
CA GLY A 101 -2.51 12.19 -5.33
C GLY A 101 -1.26 12.39 -4.47
N VAL A 102 -0.09 11.93 -4.92
CA VAL A 102 1.19 12.17 -4.23
C VAL A 102 1.52 13.66 -4.15
N VAL A 103 1.32 14.41 -5.23
CA VAL A 103 1.57 15.87 -5.25
C VAL A 103 0.66 16.58 -4.26
N VAL A 104 -0.63 16.25 -4.23
CA VAL A 104 -1.61 16.81 -3.29
C VAL A 104 -1.23 16.47 -1.85
N GLU A 105 -0.91 15.21 -1.57
CA GLU A 105 -0.54 14.79 -0.22
C GLU A 105 0.81 15.35 0.24
N ALA A 106 1.75 15.58 -0.68
CA ALA A 106 3.01 16.24 -0.38
C ALA A 106 2.79 17.71 -0.04
N TYR A 107 1.88 18.37 -0.75
CA TYR A 107 1.46 19.73 -0.41
C TYR A 107 0.79 19.77 0.96
N ASN A 108 -0.16 18.87 1.22
CA ASN A 108 -0.85 18.73 2.50
C ASN A 108 0.13 18.51 3.66
N TYR A 109 1.09 17.60 3.49
CA TYR A 109 2.12 17.33 4.50
C TYR A 109 2.97 18.56 4.82
N ARG A 110 3.35 19.35 3.80
CA ARG A 110 4.17 20.56 3.99
C ARG A 110 3.41 21.72 4.62
N HIS A 111 2.12 21.86 4.33
CA HIS A 111 1.32 23.03 4.75
C HIS A 111 0.33 22.72 5.88
N GLY A 112 0.29 21.48 6.38
CA GLY A 112 -0.65 21.07 7.43
C GLY A 112 -2.11 21.09 6.99
N THR A 113 -2.37 20.97 5.67
CA THR A 113 -3.73 20.97 5.11
C THR A 113 -4.22 19.54 4.86
N SER A 114 -5.51 19.39 4.55
CA SER A 114 -6.16 18.11 4.24
C SER A 114 -6.97 18.17 2.93
N TYR A 115 -6.51 18.94 1.95
CA TYR A 115 -7.24 19.13 0.69
C TYR A 115 -7.49 17.80 -0.01
N LEU A 116 -8.71 17.65 -0.55
CA LEU A 116 -9.18 16.48 -1.29
C LEU A 116 -9.21 15.17 -0.48
N ARG A 117 -9.01 15.23 0.84
CA ARG A 117 -9.33 14.12 1.73
C ARG A 117 -10.85 14.08 1.94
N LEU A 118 -11.40 12.87 1.88
CA LEU A 118 -12.79 12.61 2.20
C LEU A 118 -12.83 12.01 3.60
N ASP A 119 -12.84 12.89 4.60
CA ASP A 119 -13.01 12.49 6.00
C ASP A 119 -14.52 12.39 6.25
N PHE A 120 -15.03 11.16 6.29
CA PHE A 120 -16.43 10.90 6.65
C PHE A 120 -16.52 10.71 8.17
N GLU A 121 -17.29 11.56 8.85
CA GLU A 121 -17.63 11.42 10.27
C GLU A 121 -18.50 10.18 10.55
#